data_AF-A0A9D6DSY9-F1
#
_entry.id   AF-A0A9D6DSY9-F1
#
_cell.length_a   1.000
_cell.length_b   1.000
_cell.length_c   1.000
_cell.angle_alpha   90.00
_cell.angle_beta   90.00
_cell.angle_gamma   90.00
#
_symmetry.space_group_name_H-M   'P 1'
#
loop_
_entity.id
_entity.type
_entity.pdbx_description
1 polymer ?
#
loop_
_entity_poly.entity_id
_entity_poly.type
_entity_poly.pdbx_seq_one_letter_code
_entity_poly.pdbx_strand_id
1 'polypeptide(L)'
;MGSTKLRLLLSVLLAFLAVFITPRDALAVVQSLNGQTGQTQTFQNDTNVIINSLNNIHSLGWFGQLPISRGGTGASSFTAGSILFSNGASISQDNSNLFWDDVNNRLAIGTTSRNSTLHVIGDAHVAPTGGGADVILAEWSSNNTNLDMDWAGLNLWNTDTTDNNYASIWFNTKPAPGVPGSDVIWGAAVQAIFTDHVVSNGKTDLAFKVSNPSGFFEAIRIRSDTNVGIGTPNPNAKLDVAGTIRGNSTMFLGSSTSPGCIVMGDSDGSGVTYVTANDGVLSVSTIKPSICQ
;
A
#
# COMPACT_ATOMS: atom_id res chain seq x y z
N MET A 1 53.63 -81.27 64.95
CA MET A 1 52.53 -81.01 64.00
C MET A 1 51.23 -80.98 64.77
N GLY A 2 50.51 -79.85 64.78
CA GLY A 2 49.13 -79.79 65.28
C GLY A 2 48.81 -78.57 66.16
N SER A 3 47.99 -77.66 65.60
CA SER A 3 47.07 -76.72 66.28
C SER A 3 47.41 -75.24 66.49
N THR A 4 48.58 -74.70 66.09
CA THR A 4 48.77 -73.23 66.05
C THR A 4 48.35 -72.57 64.74
N LYS A 5 48.00 -73.36 63.71
CA LYS A 5 47.53 -72.85 62.39
C LYS A 5 46.01 -72.68 62.24
N LEU A 6 45.20 -73.04 63.26
CA LEU A 6 43.73 -72.99 63.15
C LEU A 6 43.07 -71.82 63.92
N ARG A 7 43.82 -71.06 64.73
CA ARG A 7 43.29 -69.87 65.43
C ARG A 7 43.64 -68.54 64.78
N LEU A 8 44.41 -68.54 63.69
CA LEU A 8 44.72 -67.33 62.91
C LEU A 8 43.89 -67.21 61.62
N LEU A 9 43.12 -68.24 61.24
CA LEU A 9 42.21 -68.16 60.08
C LEU A 9 40.78 -67.72 60.45
N LEU A 10 40.37 -67.78 61.71
CA LEU A 10 39.00 -67.42 62.10
C LEU A 10 38.87 -65.95 62.56
N SER A 11 39.96 -65.34 63.02
CA SER A 11 40.00 -63.92 63.42
C SER A 11 40.37 -62.98 62.27
N VAL A 12 40.89 -63.49 61.14
CA VAL A 12 41.06 -62.72 59.90
C VAL A 12 39.82 -62.82 59.00
N LEU A 13 39.00 -63.86 59.15
CA LEU A 13 37.77 -64.04 58.37
C LEU A 13 36.61 -63.13 58.86
N LEU A 14 36.61 -62.73 60.15
CA LEU A 14 35.59 -61.82 60.68
C LEU A 14 35.89 -60.34 60.46
N ALA A 15 37.14 -59.99 60.10
CA ALA A 15 37.52 -58.63 59.74
C ALA A 15 37.21 -58.27 58.28
N PHE A 16 36.89 -59.26 57.44
CA PHE A 16 36.51 -59.06 56.04
C PHE A 16 34.99 -59.07 55.80
N LEU A 17 34.18 -59.36 56.82
CA LEU A 17 32.71 -59.40 56.68
C LEU A 17 32.01 -58.06 56.99
N ALA A 18 32.77 -57.01 57.36
CA ALA A 18 32.21 -55.72 57.76
C ALA A 18 32.49 -54.57 56.76
N VAL A 19 32.77 -54.86 55.49
CA VAL A 19 32.87 -53.81 54.44
C VAL A 19 32.18 -54.25 53.15
N PHE A 20 30.98 -54.83 53.26
CA PHE A 20 30.06 -54.99 52.13
C PHE A 20 28.61 -54.67 52.47
N ILE A 21 28.38 -53.80 53.47
CA ILE A 21 27.07 -53.18 53.70
C ILE A 21 27.27 -51.72 54.15
N THR A 22 27.95 -50.91 53.34
CA THR A 22 27.43 -49.55 53.20
C THR A 22 26.23 -49.67 52.26
N PRO A 23 25.11 -48.97 52.51
CA PRO A 23 24.05 -48.92 51.51
C PRO A 23 24.71 -48.57 50.18
N ARG A 24 24.41 -49.40 49.18
CA ARG A 24 24.58 -49.06 47.78
C ARG A 24 23.71 -47.84 47.60
N ASP A 25 24.29 -46.68 47.87
CA ASP A 25 23.71 -45.39 47.56
C ASP A 25 23.68 -45.33 46.04
N ALA A 26 22.62 -45.94 45.50
CA ALA A 26 21.95 -45.47 44.31
C ALA A 26 21.43 -44.06 44.63
N LEU A 27 22.32 -43.11 44.90
CA LEU A 27 21.98 -41.71 45.06
C LEU A 27 22.03 -41.12 43.68
N ALA A 28 20.90 -41.33 43.04
CA ALA A 28 20.50 -40.48 41.98
C ALA A 28 20.39 -39.02 42.50
N VAL A 29 20.58 -38.05 41.60
CA VAL A 29 20.15 -36.64 41.58
C VAL A 29 20.92 -35.68 42.53
N VAL A 30 21.83 -34.87 41.96
CA VAL A 30 22.55 -33.69 42.48
C VAL A 30 23.16 -33.78 43.89
N GLN A 31 24.51 -33.75 43.96
CA GLN A 31 25.27 -33.73 45.21
C GLN A 31 25.47 -32.33 45.83
N SER A 32 25.41 -31.27 45.00
CA SER A 32 25.40 -29.88 45.46
C SER A 32 24.86 -28.97 44.35
N LEU A 33 24.15 -27.92 44.71
CA LEU A 33 23.92 -26.77 43.83
C LEU A 33 24.86 -25.67 44.33
N ASN A 34 25.88 -25.35 43.53
CA ASN A 34 26.90 -24.35 43.85
C ASN A 34 27.68 -24.60 45.17
N GLY A 35 28.00 -25.86 45.50
CA GLY A 35 28.85 -26.21 46.64
C GLY A 35 28.20 -26.07 48.03
N GLN A 36 26.90 -25.80 48.10
CA GLN A 36 26.16 -25.73 49.37
C GLN A 36 25.70 -27.13 49.80
N THR A 37 26.03 -27.51 51.03
CA THR A 37 25.77 -28.84 51.63
C THR A 37 24.71 -28.81 52.74
N GLY A 38 24.07 -27.65 52.94
CA GLY A 38 22.98 -27.48 53.91
C GLY A 38 21.76 -28.32 53.54
N GLN A 39 21.10 -28.91 54.55
CA GLN A 39 19.93 -29.77 54.38
C GLN A 39 18.70 -29.06 53.78
N THR A 40 18.72 -27.73 53.67
CA THR A 40 17.68 -26.93 53.01
C THR A 40 18.34 -25.83 52.17
N GLN A 41 18.04 -25.81 50.86
CA GLN A 41 18.47 -24.78 49.93
C GLN A 41 17.23 -24.06 49.41
N THR A 42 17.12 -22.75 49.65
CA THR A 42 15.94 -21.94 49.33
C THR A 42 16.26 -20.97 48.19
N PHE A 43 15.54 -21.08 47.07
CA PHE A 43 15.58 -20.10 45.98
C PHE A 43 14.82 -18.84 46.43
N GLN A 44 15.53 -17.74 46.61
CA GLN A 44 15.05 -16.63 47.43
C GLN A 44 13.99 -15.74 46.75
N ASN A 45 13.83 -15.80 45.42
CA ASN A 45 13.09 -14.75 44.70
C ASN A 45 12.17 -15.21 43.57
N ASP A 46 11.88 -16.51 43.41
CA ASP A 46 10.89 -16.91 42.41
C ASP A 46 10.05 -18.11 42.87
N THR A 47 8.92 -17.80 43.50
CA THR A 47 7.94 -18.79 43.96
C THR A 47 7.31 -19.60 42.83
N ASN A 48 7.49 -19.15 41.58
CA ASN A 48 6.89 -19.79 40.41
C ASN A 48 7.89 -20.69 39.68
N VAL A 49 9.17 -20.77 40.06
CA VAL A 49 10.12 -21.75 39.48
C VAL A 49 10.07 -23.05 40.28
N ILE A 50 9.74 -24.15 39.61
CA ILE A 50 9.70 -25.49 40.21
C ILE A 50 10.90 -26.29 39.71
N ILE A 51 11.61 -26.95 40.61
CA ILE A 51 12.62 -27.95 40.27
C ILE A 51 12.08 -29.32 40.62
N ASN A 52 11.77 -30.13 39.61
CA ASN A 52 11.39 -31.52 39.82
C ASN A 52 12.64 -32.39 39.67
N SER A 53 12.97 -33.13 40.73
CA SER A 53 14.16 -33.96 40.83
C SER A 53 13.77 -35.42 40.99
N LEU A 54 14.11 -36.27 40.02
CA LEU A 54 13.84 -37.71 40.07
C LEU A 54 14.90 -38.48 39.27
N ASN A 55 15.44 -39.58 39.81
CA ASN A 55 16.32 -40.51 39.09
C ASN A 55 17.51 -39.86 38.31
N ASN A 56 18.24 -38.93 38.93
CA ASN A 56 19.37 -38.18 38.34
C ASN A 56 18.97 -37.07 37.36
N ILE A 57 17.69 -36.82 37.16
CA ILE A 57 17.19 -35.79 36.26
C ILE A 57 16.58 -34.66 37.06
N HIS A 58 17.06 -33.44 36.82
CA HIS A 58 16.47 -32.20 37.30
C HIS A 58 15.81 -31.50 36.12
N SER A 59 14.52 -31.23 36.24
CA SER A 59 13.79 -30.42 35.26
C SER A 59 13.41 -29.09 35.89
N LEU A 60 13.68 -28.01 35.15
CA LEU A 60 13.18 -26.68 35.47
C LEU A 60 11.78 -26.55 34.87
N GLY A 61 10.83 -26.14 35.69
CA GLY A 61 9.47 -25.81 35.26
C GLY A 61 8.99 -24.53 35.93
N TRP A 62 7.77 -24.12 35.58
CA TRP A 62 7.13 -22.96 36.19
C TRP A 62 5.69 -23.26 36.59
N PHE A 63 5.24 -22.68 37.70
CA PHE A 63 3.83 -22.67 38.08
C PHE A 63 3.11 -21.53 37.35
N GLY A 64 2.13 -21.87 36.52
CA GLY A 64 1.36 -20.88 35.76
C GLY A 64 2.12 -20.28 34.58
N GLN A 65 1.75 -19.05 34.21
CA GLN A 65 2.28 -18.33 33.05
C GLN A 65 3.61 -17.65 33.42
N LEU A 66 4.63 -17.71 32.55
CA LEU A 66 5.85 -16.93 32.74
C LEU A 66 5.52 -15.43 32.60
N PRO A 67 5.78 -14.60 33.61
CA PRO A 67 5.43 -13.19 33.55
C PRO A 67 6.30 -12.43 32.53
N ILE A 68 5.76 -11.33 32.02
CA ILE A 68 6.43 -10.46 31.02
C ILE A 68 7.73 -9.86 31.55
N SER A 69 7.79 -9.56 32.86
CA SER A 69 9.01 -9.07 33.53
C SER A 69 10.19 -10.05 33.44
N ARG A 70 9.93 -11.32 33.09
CA ARG A 70 10.94 -12.36 32.89
C ARG A 70 11.01 -12.86 31.44
N GLY A 71 10.49 -12.08 30.49
CA GLY A 71 10.51 -12.41 29.06
C GLY A 71 9.43 -13.38 28.60
N GLY A 72 8.47 -13.72 29.47
CA GLY A 72 7.26 -14.44 29.04
C GLY A 72 6.25 -13.53 28.35
N THR A 73 5.16 -14.10 27.86
CA THR A 73 4.05 -13.33 27.28
C THR A 73 2.99 -12.96 28.33
N GLY A 74 3.07 -13.54 29.54
CA GLY A 74 2.07 -13.34 30.59
C GLY A 74 0.71 -13.98 30.25
N ALA A 75 0.65 -14.89 29.27
CA ALA A 75 -0.57 -15.56 28.84
C ALA A 75 -0.29 -17.04 28.50
N SER A 76 -1.31 -17.89 28.62
CA SER A 76 -1.22 -19.34 28.33
C SER A 76 -1.47 -19.67 26.86
N SER A 77 -2.18 -18.81 26.14
CA SER A 77 -2.51 -18.96 24.73
C SER A 77 -2.98 -17.64 24.12
N PHE A 78 -2.88 -17.53 22.79
CA PHE A 78 -3.47 -16.47 21.99
C PHE A 78 -4.37 -17.06 20.91
N THR A 79 -5.14 -16.23 20.22
CA THR A 79 -5.98 -16.72 19.10
C THR A 79 -5.07 -17.10 17.93
N ALA A 80 -5.41 -18.17 17.21
CA ALA A 80 -4.66 -18.54 16.01
C ALA A 80 -4.74 -17.40 14.98
N GLY A 81 -3.60 -17.02 14.40
CA GLY A 81 -3.50 -15.90 13.45
C GLY A 81 -3.33 -14.52 14.09
N SER A 82 -3.30 -14.42 15.41
CA SER A 82 -3.02 -13.16 16.09
C SER A 82 -1.60 -12.68 15.82
N ILE A 83 -1.47 -11.42 15.43
CA ILE A 83 -0.21 -10.70 15.48
C ILE A 83 -0.10 -10.09 16.88
N LEU A 84 0.89 -10.53 17.64
CA LEU A 84 1.11 -10.07 19.01
C LEU A 84 1.88 -8.75 19.01
N PHE A 85 1.43 -7.79 19.83
CA PHE A 85 2.09 -6.51 20.00
C PHE A 85 2.15 -6.12 21.48
N SER A 86 3.15 -5.31 21.84
CA SER A 86 3.29 -4.78 23.20
C SER A 86 2.61 -3.43 23.31
N ASN A 87 1.88 -3.20 24.41
CA ASN A 87 1.37 -1.88 24.79
C ASN A 87 2.30 -1.14 25.78
N GLY A 88 3.51 -1.66 25.99
CA GLY A 88 4.48 -1.14 26.97
C GLY A 88 4.42 -1.79 28.36
N ALA A 89 3.31 -2.43 28.72
CA ALA A 89 3.15 -3.15 29.99
C ALA A 89 2.83 -4.65 29.81
N SER A 90 2.15 -5.00 28.72
CA SER A 90 1.72 -6.35 28.40
C SER A 90 1.84 -6.67 26.92
N ILE A 91 1.97 -7.97 26.60
CA ILE A 91 1.75 -8.48 25.25
C ILE A 91 0.24 -8.65 25.03
N SER A 92 -0.28 -8.10 23.95
CA SER A 92 -1.70 -8.10 23.59
C SER A 92 -1.90 -8.52 22.13
N GLN A 93 -3.16 -8.70 21.76
CA GLN A 93 -3.64 -8.99 20.41
C GLN A 93 -4.91 -8.16 20.16
N ASP A 94 -5.17 -7.79 18.92
CA ASP A 94 -6.43 -7.15 18.52
C ASP A 94 -6.86 -7.71 17.17
N ASN A 95 -7.51 -8.86 17.22
CA ASN A 95 -7.90 -9.60 16.01
C ASN A 95 -9.00 -8.93 15.20
N SER A 96 -9.65 -7.88 15.75
CA SER A 96 -10.62 -7.09 15.00
C SER A 96 -9.94 -6.05 14.11
N ASN A 97 -8.75 -5.59 14.50
CA ASN A 97 -8.01 -4.54 13.81
C ASN A 97 -6.71 -5.01 13.14
N LEU A 98 -6.13 -6.14 13.53
CA LEU A 98 -4.90 -6.67 12.95
C LEU A 98 -4.85 -8.21 13.04
N PHE A 99 -4.82 -8.90 11.90
CA PHE A 99 -4.87 -10.37 11.86
C PHE A 99 -4.10 -10.97 10.68
N TRP A 100 -3.40 -12.08 10.93
CA TRP A 100 -2.77 -12.93 9.91
C TRP A 100 -3.56 -14.23 9.71
N ASP A 101 -4.10 -14.44 8.51
CA ASP A 101 -4.68 -15.71 8.09
C ASP A 101 -3.64 -16.56 7.39
N ASP A 102 -3.05 -17.48 8.14
CA ASP A 102 -1.99 -18.36 7.66
C ASP A 102 -2.47 -19.39 6.63
N VAL A 103 -3.75 -19.78 6.68
CA VAL A 103 -4.32 -20.76 5.74
C VAL A 103 -4.35 -20.19 4.33
N ASN A 104 -4.69 -18.90 4.21
CA ASN A 104 -4.82 -18.22 2.93
C ASN A 104 -3.67 -17.24 2.61
N ASN A 105 -2.69 -17.10 3.52
CA ASN A 105 -1.60 -16.11 3.48
C ASN A 105 -2.11 -14.67 3.30
N ARG A 106 -2.99 -14.21 4.19
CA ARG A 106 -3.62 -12.87 4.11
C ARG A 106 -3.39 -12.04 5.38
N LEU A 107 -2.98 -10.79 5.21
CA LEU A 107 -2.95 -9.78 6.27
C LEU A 107 -4.22 -8.93 6.21
N ALA A 108 -4.91 -8.79 7.34
CA ALA A 108 -6.07 -7.92 7.48
C ALA A 108 -5.82 -6.81 8.51
N ILE A 109 -6.19 -5.57 8.17
CA ILE A 109 -6.09 -4.37 9.01
C ILE A 109 -7.46 -3.68 9.05
N GLY A 110 -8.00 -3.41 10.23
CA GLY A 110 -9.33 -2.82 10.43
C GLY A 110 -10.50 -3.72 10.03
N THR A 111 -10.25 -5.02 9.77
CA THR A 111 -11.28 -5.96 9.29
C THR A 111 -10.98 -7.42 9.63
N THR A 112 -12.03 -8.22 9.71
CA THR A 112 -11.94 -9.69 9.78
C THR A 112 -12.35 -10.38 8.47
N SER A 113 -12.83 -9.61 7.49
CA SER A 113 -13.11 -10.12 6.14
C SER A 113 -11.80 -10.16 5.35
N ARG A 114 -11.51 -11.28 4.68
CA ARG A 114 -10.17 -11.58 4.14
C ARG A 114 -10.28 -11.88 2.65
N ASN A 115 -10.61 -10.89 1.82
CA ASN A 115 -10.87 -11.09 0.38
C ASN A 115 -9.62 -10.90 -0.51
N SER A 116 -8.52 -10.36 0.04
CA SER A 116 -7.25 -10.10 -0.65
C SER A 116 -6.03 -10.49 0.21
N THR A 117 -4.84 -10.53 -0.40
CA THR A 117 -3.57 -10.79 0.31
C THR A 117 -3.27 -9.74 1.39
N LEU A 118 -3.60 -8.46 1.11
CA LEU A 118 -3.61 -7.37 2.09
C LEU A 118 -4.96 -6.69 1.99
N HIS A 119 -5.77 -6.77 3.05
CA HIS A 119 -7.05 -6.08 3.15
C HIS A 119 -6.99 -5.04 4.27
N VAL A 120 -7.12 -3.77 3.91
CA VAL A 120 -7.15 -2.64 4.85
C VAL A 120 -8.52 -1.97 4.75
N ILE A 121 -9.22 -1.87 5.88
CA ILE A 121 -10.33 -0.90 6.01
C ILE A 121 -9.73 0.37 6.64
N GLY A 122 -9.71 1.46 5.86
CA GLY A 122 -9.09 2.74 6.22
C GLY A 122 -8.00 3.15 5.22
N ASP A 123 -7.18 4.11 5.61
CA ASP A 123 -6.11 4.65 4.75
C ASP A 123 -4.88 3.73 4.75
N ALA A 124 -4.31 3.51 3.57
CA ALA A 124 -3.03 2.82 3.39
C ALA A 124 -2.09 3.73 2.58
N HIS A 125 -0.98 4.15 3.20
CA HIS A 125 0.07 4.92 2.54
C HIS A 125 1.16 3.96 2.04
N VAL A 126 1.28 3.78 0.71
CA VAL A 126 2.23 2.84 0.09
C VAL A 126 3.32 3.64 -0.64
N ALA A 127 4.21 4.25 0.14
CA ALA A 127 5.32 5.01 -0.41
C ALA A 127 6.39 4.09 -1.04
N PRO A 128 6.73 4.26 -2.34
CA PRO A 128 7.92 3.63 -2.89
C PRO A 128 9.18 4.31 -2.32
N THR A 129 10.25 3.54 -2.13
CA THR A 129 11.58 4.06 -1.80
C THR A 129 12.16 4.79 -3.02
N GLY A 130 11.69 6.02 -3.31
CA GLY A 130 12.18 6.78 -4.47
C GLY A 130 11.30 7.89 -5.05
N GLY A 131 10.28 8.40 -4.36
CA GLY A 131 9.55 9.60 -4.79
C GLY A 131 8.59 9.42 -5.98
N GLY A 132 8.15 8.20 -6.26
CA GLY A 132 7.04 7.93 -7.19
C GLY A 132 5.69 7.99 -6.48
N ALA A 133 4.65 8.47 -7.17
CA ALA A 133 3.31 8.68 -6.62
C ALA A 133 2.67 7.39 -6.07
N ASP A 134 2.05 7.55 -4.90
CA ASP A 134 1.26 6.57 -4.16
C ASP A 134 0.00 6.21 -4.95
N VAL A 135 -0.30 4.91 -5.08
CA VAL A 135 -1.58 4.44 -5.64
C VAL A 135 -2.55 4.33 -4.46
N ILE A 136 -3.23 5.43 -4.15
CA ILE A 136 -4.32 5.44 -3.18
C ILE A 136 -5.57 4.88 -3.87
N LEU A 137 -6.09 3.75 -3.37
CA LEU A 137 -7.47 3.33 -3.59
C LEU A 137 -8.30 3.87 -2.42
N ALA A 138 -8.96 5.00 -2.60
CA ALA A 138 -9.98 5.48 -1.66
C ALA A 138 -11.36 5.11 -2.20
N GLU A 139 -12.01 4.12 -1.59
CA GLU A 139 -13.43 3.86 -1.82
C GLU A 139 -14.24 4.99 -1.17
N TRP A 140 -14.67 5.96 -1.99
CA TRP A 140 -15.61 7.00 -1.56
C TRP A 140 -16.92 6.81 -2.34
N SER A 141 -18.06 6.82 -1.65
CA SER A 141 -19.37 6.72 -2.29
C SER A 141 -19.99 8.10 -2.49
N SER A 142 -20.49 8.40 -3.69
CA SER A 142 -21.42 9.51 -3.91
C SER A 142 -22.85 8.98 -3.99
N ASN A 143 -23.82 9.81 -3.57
CA ASN A 143 -25.25 9.57 -3.77
C ASN A 143 -25.89 10.65 -4.66
N ASN A 144 -25.06 11.48 -5.31
CA ASN A 144 -25.46 12.62 -6.13
C ASN A 144 -24.96 12.46 -7.57
N THR A 145 -25.76 12.88 -8.53
CA THR A 145 -25.40 12.94 -9.96
C THR A 145 -24.81 14.29 -10.38
N ASN A 146 -24.84 15.30 -9.51
CA ASN A 146 -24.13 16.55 -9.74
C ASN A 146 -22.62 16.28 -9.69
N LEU A 147 -21.87 16.90 -10.60
CA LEU A 147 -20.41 16.86 -10.63
C LEU A 147 -19.77 17.73 -9.51
N ASP A 148 -20.49 17.93 -8.41
CA ASP A 148 -20.01 18.64 -7.23
C ASP A 148 -18.98 17.75 -6.48
N MET A 149 -18.25 18.30 -5.51
CA MET A 149 -16.99 17.78 -4.91
C MET A 149 -17.06 16.44 -4.13
N ASP A 150 -17.85 15.46 -4.58
CA ASP A 150 -17.86 14.11 -4.06
C ASP A 150 -16.68 13.32 -4.65
N TRP A 151 -15.72 12.94 -3.83
CA TRP A 151 -14.45 12.31 -4.26
C TRP A 151 -14.55 10.82 -4.59
N ALA A 152 -15.65 10.38 -5.20
CA ALA A 152 -15.84 9.01 -5.67
C ALA A 152 -15.01 8.75 -6.94
N GLY A 153 -13.74 8.37 -6.81
CA GLY A 153 -12.89 8.02 -7.96
C GLY A 153 -11.38 7.93 -7.68
N LEU A 154 -10.59 7.76 -8.75
CA LEU A 154 -9.13 7.82 -8.67
C LEU A 154 -8.68 9.27 -8.41
N ASN A 155 -8.14 9.51 -7.22
CA ASN A 155 -7.68 10.83 -6.82
C ASN A 155 -6.15 10.90 -6.84
N LEU A 156 -5.60 11.81 -7.64
CA LEU A 156 -4.16 11.98 -7.83
C LEU A 156 -3.73 13.34 -7.29
N TRP A 157 -2.89 13.34 -6.24
CA TRP A 157 -2.38 14.56 -5.63
C TRP A 157 -0.96 14.84 -6.09
N ASN A 158 -0.74 16.02 -6.66
CA ASN A 158 0.58 16.58 -6.79
C ASN A 158 0.82 17.53 -5.60
N THR A 159 1.73 17.19 -4.71
CA THR A 159 2.04 17.98 -3.50
C THR A 159 3.02 19.12 -3.77
N ASP A 160 3.55 19.22 -5.00
CA ASP A 160 4.36 20.35 -5.41
C ASP A 160 3.46 21.61 -5.50
N THR A 161 3.85 22.67 -4.79
CA THR A 161 3.08 23.92 -4.68
C THR A 161 3.53 24.99 -5.67
N THR A 162 4.38 24.64 -6.65
CA THR A 162 4.85 25.58 -7.69
C THR A 162 3.89 25.63 -8.88
N ASP A 163 3.75 26.80 -9.52
CA ASP A 163 2.97 26.91 -10.75
C ASP A 163 3.57 26.07 -11.89
N ASN A 164 2.72 25.68 -12.84
CA ASN A 164 3.08 24.94 -14.05
C ASN A 164 3.57 23.50 -13.79
N ASN A 165 2.93 22.83 -12.83
CA ASN A 165 3.13 21.40 -12.58
C ASN A 165 1.87 20.61 -12.97
N TYR A 166 1.90 19.27 -12.81
CA TYR A 166 0.78 18.43 -13.23
C TYR A 166 0.64 17.15 -12.40
N ALA A 167 -0.57 16.60 -12.40
CA ALA A 167 -0.85 15.22 -12.01
C ALA A 167 -1.28 14.44 -13.26
N SER A 168 -0.92 13.16 -13.37
CA SER A 168 -1.11 12.43 -14.63
C SER A 168 -1.43 10.95 -14.46
N ILE A 169 -2.32 10.45 -15.31
CA ILE A 169 -2.51 9.02 -15.57
C ILE A 169 -1.78 8.67 -16.87
N TRP A 170 -0.88 7.68 -16.82
CA TRP A 170 -0.10 7.23 -17.98
C TRP A 170 -0.56 5.87 -18.48
N PHE A 171 -0.63 5.73 -19.80
CA PHE A 171 -0.96 4.49 -20.50
C PHE A 171 0.24 4.07 -21.35
N ASN A 172 1.13 3.26 -20.79
CA ASN A 172 2.37 2.82 -21.43
C ASN A 172 2.31 1.34 -21.84
N THR A 173 3.16 0.93 -22.77
CA THR A 173 3.32 -0.48 -23.16
C THR A 173 4.80 -0.87 -23.19
N LYS A 174 5.11 -2.15 -23.42
CA LYS A 174 6.48 -2.63 -23.63
C LYS A 174 6.75 -2.84 -25.11
N PRO A 175 7.99 -2.68 -25.58
CA PRO A 175 8.32 -3.10 -26.92
C PRO A 175 8.20 -4.63 -27.07
N ALA A 176 8.11 -5.08 -28.32
CA ALA A 176 8.17 -6.50 -28.62
C ALA A 176 9.50 -7.11 -28.09
N PRO A 177 9.51 -8.39 -27.70
CA PRO A 177 10.73 -9.04 -27.24
C PRO A 177 11.88 -8.90 -28.25
N GLY A 178 13.07 -8.54 -27.76
CA GLY A 178 14.28 -8.44 -28.58
C GLY A 178 14.49 -7.10 -29.30
N VAL A 179 13.64 -6.10 -29.08
CA VAL A 179 13.90 -4.72 -29.55
C VAL A 179 14.96 -4.06 -28.64
N PRO A 180 16.11 -3.64 -29.16
CA PRO A 180 17.11 -2.90 -28.38
C PRO A 180 16.64 -1.47 -28.10
N GLY A 181 16.79 -1.03 -26.84
CA GLY A 181 16.51 0.34 -26.44
C GLY A 181 15.13 0.54 -25.80
N SER A 182 15.16 0.70 -24.47
CA SER A 182 14.04 0.95 -23.54
C SER A 182 13.07 -0.22 -23.31
N ASP A 183 12.94 -0.64 -22.05
CA ASP A 183 11.93 -1.63 -21.62
C ASP A 183 10.49 -1.08 -21.62
N VAL A 184 10.30 0.20 -21.97
CA VAL A 184 9.02 0.90 -21.99
C VAL A 184 8.85 1.68 -23.29
N ILE A 185 7.72 1.49 -23.96
CA ILE A 185 7.17 2.39 -24.97
C ILE A 185 6.18 3.30 -24.25
N TRP A 186 6.53 4.57 -24.18
CA TRP A 186 5.65 5.56 -23.61
C TRP A 186 4.46 5.83 -24.54
N GLY A 187 3.25 5.68 -24.01
CA GLY A 187 2.02 5.85 -24.79
C GLY A 187 1.37 7.21 -24.54
N ALA A 188 0.08 7.17 -24.28
CA ALA A 188 -0.75 8.35 -24.05
C ALA A 188 -0.85 8.68 -22.56
N ALA A 189 -1.27 9.91 -22.26
CA ALA A 189 -1.54 10.34 -20.89
C ALA A 189 -2.75 11.28 -20.83
N VAL A 190 -3.41 11.28 -19.68
CA VAL A 190 -4.38 12.30 -19.28
C VAL A 190 -3.74 13.09 -18.14
N GLN A 191 -3.71 14.42 -18.26
CA GLN A 191 -3.00 15.27 -17.32
C GLN A 191 -3.89 16.41 -16.82
N ALA A 192 -3.92 16.60 -15.51
CA ALA A 192 -4.36 17.85 -14.88
C ALA A 192 -3.15 18.77 -14.77
N ILE A 193 -3.18 19.93 -15.43
CA ILE A 193 -2.09 20.90 -15.47
C ILE A 193 -2.46 22.06 -14.55
N PHE A 194 -1.72 22.23 -13.47
CA PHE A 194 -1.91 23.28 -12.49
C PHE A 194 -1.13 24.52 -12.94
N THR A 195 -1.83 25.45 -13.60
CA THR A 195 -1.24 26.69 -14.16
C THR A 195 -1.09 27.80 -13.12
N ASP A 196 -1.76 27.67 -11.97
CA ASP A 196 -1.76 28.65 -10.87
C ASP A 196 -2.08 27.92 -9.55
N HIS A 197 -1.17 28.00 -8.58
CA HIS A 197 -1.26 27.45 -7.21
C HIS A 197 -1.51 28.52 -6.14
N VAL A 198 -1.67 29.80 -6.50
CA VAL A 198 -1.60 30.93 -5.55
C VAL A 198 -2.95 31.30 -4.92
N VAL A 199 -4.07 30.77 -5.43
CA VAL A 199 -5.43 31.07 -4.93
C VAL A 199 -6.11 29.83 -4.35
N SER A 200 -7.06 30.01 -3.42
CA SER A 200 -7.78 28.90 -2.77
C SER A 200 -8.51 27.96 -3.75
N ASN A 201 -8.69 28.40 -5.00
CA ASN A 201 -9.16 27.61 -6.14
C ASN A 201 -8.17 27.78 -7.31
N GLY A 202 -7.04 27.06 -7.28
CA GLY A 202 -6.03 27.09 -8.34
C GLY A 202 -6.61 26.83 -9.74
N LYS A 203 -5.94 27.33 -10.78
CA LYS A 203 -6.39 27.13 -12.16
C LYS A 203 -5.83 25.82 -12.70
N THR A 204 -6.73 24.91 -13.07
CA THR A 204 -6.36 23.62 -13.64
C THR A 204 -6.89 23.48 -15.06
N ASP A 205 -5.98 23.22 -16.00
CA ASP A 205 -6.30 22.79 -17.35
C ASP A 205 -6.32 21.24 -17.38
N LEU A 206 -7.10 20.66 -18.29
CA LEU A 206 -7.10 19.22 -18.60
C LEU A 206 -6.49 19.01 -19.98
N ALA A 207 -5.48 18.15 -20.08
CA ALA A 207 -4.82 17.85 -21.35
C ALA A 207 -4.79 16.35 -21.65
N PHE A 208 -4.95 16.02 -22.92
CA PHE A 208 -4.76 14.68 -23.49
C PHE A 208 -3.49 14.69 -24.31
N LYS A 209 -2.52 13.87 -23.88
CA LYS A 209 -1.25 13.69 -24.57
C LYS A 209 -1.23 12.37 -25.30
N VAL A 210 -0.65 12.40 -26.49
CA VAL A 210 -0.40 11.23 -27.30
C VAL A 210 1.08 11.17 -27.65
N SER A 211 1.56 9.99 -27.99
CA SER A 211 2.89 9.78 -28.52
C SER A 211 2.83 9.31 -29.96
N ASN A 212 3.82 9.71 -30.73
CA ASN A 212 4.14 9.14 -32.03
C ASN A 212 5.67 8.92 -32.10
N PRO A 213 6.21 8.39 -33.20
CA PRO A 213 7.66 8.20 -33.33
C PRO A 213 8.50 9.49 -33.21
N SER A 214 7.90 10.68 -33.39
CA SER A 214 8.58 11.96 -33.22
C SER A 214 8.55 12.50 -31.78
N GLY A 215 7.86 11.83 -30.86
CA GLY A 215 7.79 12.18 -29.44
C GLY A 215 6.37 12.35 -28.94
N PHE A 216 6.24 13.08 -27.82
CA PHE A 216 4.94 13.37 -27.21
C PHE A 216 4.47 14.75 -27.57
N PHE A 217 3.17 14.88 -27.73
CA PHE A 217 2.53 16.16 -27.94
C PHE A 217 1.13 16.15 -27.33
N GLU A 218 0.64 17.36 -27.09
CA GLU A 218 -0.71 17.59 -26.63
C GLU A 218 -1.66 17.55 -27.82
N ALA A 219 -2.60 16.60 -27.81
CA ALA A 219 -3.60 16.46 -28.85
C ALA A 219 -4.81 17.36 -28.58
N ILE A 220 -5.24 17.41 -27.32
CA ILE A 220 -6.41 18.18 -26.88
C ILE A 220 -6.08 18.84 -25.53
N ARG A 221 -6.48 20.10 -25.36
CA ARG A 221 -6.52 20.76 -24.06
C ARG A 221 -7.85 21.44 -23.83
N ILE A 222 -8.35 21.32 -22.61
CA ILE A 222 -9.47 22.08 -22.08
C ILE A 222 -8.89 22.98 -21.00
N ARG A 223 -8.95 24.28 -21.22
CA ARG A 223 -8.42 25.26 -20.26
C ARG A 223 -9.40 25.50 -19.12
N SER A 224 -8.88 25.99 -18.00
CA SER A 224 -9.67 26.46 -16.85
C SER A 224 -10.67 27.57 -17.20
N ASP A 225 -10.48 28.29 -18.31
CA ASP A 225 -11.43 29.26 -18.86
C ASP A 225 -12.48 28.63 -19.80
N THR A 226 -12.53 27.29 -19.87
CA THR A 226 -13.42 26.43 -20.66
C THR A 226 -13.18 26.41 -22.17
N ASN A 227 -12.09 27.00 -22.66
CA ASN A 227 -11.74 26.90 -24.08
C ASN A 227 -11.10 25.54 -24.41
N VAL A 228 -11.47 24.95 -25.55
CA VAL A 228 -10.95 23.67 -26.03
C VAL A 228 -10.01 23.90 -27.22
N GLY A 229 -8.76 23.49 -27.08
CA GLY A 229 -7.78 23.44 -28.17
C GLY A 229 -7.65 22.01 -28.70
N ILE A 230 -7.65 21.84 -30.03
CA ILE A 230 -7.27 20.59 -30.71
C ILE A 230 -6.03 20.88 -31.54
N GLY A 231 -4.91 20.24 -31.19
CA GLY A 231 -3.60 20.51 -31.80
C GLY A 231 -2.99 21.87 -31.43
N THR A 232 -3.59 22.62 -30.50
CA THR A 232 -3.07 23.90 -29.98
C THR A 232 -3.23 23.97 -28.46
N PRO A 233 -2.15 24.26 -27.70
CA PRO A 233 -2.23 24.42 -26.24
C PRO A 233 -2.75 25.78 -25.80
N ASN A 234 -2.86 26.74 -26.73
CA ASN A 234 -3.29 28.11 -26.47
C ASN A 234 -4.49 28.46 -27.35
N PRO A 235 -5.68 27.84 -27.13
CA PRO A 235 -6.88 28.18 -27.86
C PRO A 235 -7.27 29.65 -27.66
N ASN A 236 -7.55 30.35 -28.76
CA ASN A 236 -8.00 31.75 -28.77
C ASN A 236 -9.53 31.91 -28.93
N ALA A 237 -10.26 30.80 -28.96
CA ALA A 237 -11.71 30.73 -29.05
C ALA A 237 -12.23 29.55 -28.22
N LYS A 238 -13.56 29.45 -28.07
CA LYS A 238 -14.20 28.34 -27.31
C LYS A 238 -13.82 26.96 -27.83
N LEU A 239 -13.69 26.83 -29.15
CA LEU A 239 -13.07 25.69 -29.81
C LEU A 239 -12.08 26.24 -30.83
N ASP A 240 -10.81 25.91 -30.66
CA ASP A 240 -9.72 26.29 -31.56
C ASP A 240 -9.04 25.02 -32.09
N VAL A 241 -9.07 24.82 -33.41
CA VAL A 241 -8.53 23.62 -34.06
C VAL A 241 -7.39 24.03 -34.97
N ALA A 242 -6.17 23.62 -34.61
CA ALA A 242 -5.01 23.76 -35.48
C ALA A 242 -5.05 22.69 -36.58
N GLY A 243 -5.77 22.96 -37.67
CA GLY A 243 -5.85 22.08 -38.83
C GLY A 243 -7.24 22.02 -39.48
N THR A 244 -7.51 20.93 -40.18
CA THR A 244 -8.79 20.71 -40.87
C THR A 244 -9.79 19.96 -39.99
N ILE A 245 -11.04 20.42 -39.96
CA ILE A 245 -12.16 19.70 -39.36
C ILE A 245 -12.86 18.90 -40.47
N ARG A 246 -12.97 17.58 -40.30
CA ARG A 246 -13.68 16.70 -41.25
C ARG A 246 -14.85 16.00 -40.56
N GLY A 247 -16.07 16.33 -40.99
CA GLY A 247 -17.27 15.53 -40.66
C GLY A 247 -17.38 14.29 -41.56
N ASN A 248 -17.97 13.20 -41.07
CA ASN A 248 -18.17 11.98 -41.85
C ASN A 248 -19.21 12.17 -42.98
N SER A 249 -20.22 13.03 -42.78
CA SER A 249 -21.23 13.29 -43.82
C SER A 249 -21.69 14.75 -43.85
N THR A 250 -22.05 15.31 -42.70
CA THR A 250 -22.62 16.66 -42.60
C THR A 250 -22.05 17.41 -41.40
N MET A 251 -21.77 18.70 -41.58
CA MET A 251 -21.46 19.62 -40.49
C MET A 251 -22.71 20.48 -40.23
N PHE A 252 -23.29 20.35 -39.05
CA PHE A 252 -24.44 21.14 -38.63
C PHE A 252 -23.95 22.39 -37.89
N LEU A 253 -24.33 23.58 -38.38
CA LEU A 253 -23.93 24.86 -37.82
C LEU A 253 -25.19 25.64 -37.41
N GLY A 254 -25.27 25.99 -36.12
CA GLY A 254 -26.44 26.66 -35.54
C GLY A 254 -27.54 25.70 -35.08
N SER A 255 -28.74 26.23 -34.93
CA SER A 255 -29.97 25.55 -34.50
C SER A 255 -31.20 26.30 -35.03
N SER A 256 -32.41 25.82 -34.71
CA SER A 256 -33.67 26.53 -35.04
C SER A 256 -33.86 27.85 -34.29
N THR A 257 -33.09 28.10 -33.23
CA THR A 257 -33.17 29.31 -32.40
C THR A 257 -31.91 30.18 -32.45
N SER A 258 -30.82 29.67 -33.02
CA SER A 258 -29.56 30.40 -33.20
C SER A 258 -28.98 30.06 -34.57
N PRO A 259 -29.12 30.92 -35.58
CA PRO A 259 -28.68 30.62 -36.95
C PRO A 259 -27.17 30.36 -37.01
N GLY A 260 -26.77 29.41 -37.87
CA GLY A 260 -25.37 29.17 -38.17
C GLY A 260 -24.86 30.18 -39.20
N CYS A 261 -23.73 30.80 -38.90
CA CYS A 261 -22.98 31.61 -39.85
C CYS A 261 -21.59 31.03 -40.05
N ILE A 262 -21.18 30.93 -41.31
CA ILE A 262 -19.79 30.62 -41.64
C ILE A 262 -19.09 31.95 -41.89
N VAL A 263 -18.06 32.24 -41.11
CA VAL A 263 -17.15 33.37 -41.33
C VAL A 263 -15.88 32.81 -41.93
N MET A 264 -15.54 33.24 -43.15
CA MET A 264 -14.35 32.79 -43.86
C MET A 264 -13.40 33.97 -44.01
N GLY A 265 -12.13 33.80 -43.63
CA GLY A 265 -11.10 34.77 -43.97
C GLY A 265 -10.99 34.90 -45.49
N ASP A 266 -10.86 36.13 -45.99
CA ASP A 266 -10.63 36.35 -47.41
C ASP A 266 -9.22 35.88 -47.80
N SER A 267 -9.13 35.26 -48.96
CA SER A 267 -7.88 34.73 -49.52
C SER A 267 -6.85 35.81 -49.86
N ASP A 268 -7.28 37.06 -49.99
CA ASP A 268 -6.42 38.22 -50.22
C ASP A 268 -5.97 38.92 -48.92
N GLY A 269 -6.47 38.47 -47.76
CA GLY A 269 -6.17 39.03 -46.44
C GLY A 269 -6.92 40.33 -46.10
N SER A 270 -7.89 40.76 -46.91
CA SER A 270 -8.57 42.05 -46.79
C SER A 270 -9.79 42.04 -45.85
N GLY A 271 -10.14 40.91 -45.24
CA GLY A 271 -11.25 40.83 -44.29
C GLY A 271 -11.85 39.43 -44.17
N VAL A 272 -13.17 39.38 -43.98
CA VAL A 272 -13.93 38.15 -43.88
C VAL A 272 -15.19 38.19 -44.76
N THR A 273 -15.60 37.04 -45.24
CA THR A 273 -16.87 36.80 -45.91
C THR A 273 -17.80 36.03 -44.99
N TYR A 274 -19.05 36.47 -44.88
CA TYR A 274 -20.11 35.81 -44.14
C TYR A 274 -20.98 35.00 -45.10
N VAL A 275 -21.19 33.72 -44.80
CA VAL A 275 -22.10 32.83 -45.51
C VAL A 275 -23.20 32.40 -44.55
N THR A 276 -24.44 32.58 -44.99
CA THR A 276 -25.64 32.28 -44.21
C THR A 276 -26.61 31.47 -45.04
N ALA A 277 -27.43 30.66 -44.38
CA ALA A 277 -28.51 29.92 -45.03
C ALA A 277 -29.85 30.31 -44.38
N ASN A 278 -30.84 30.64 -45.20
CA ASN A 278 -32.20 30.90 -44.75
C ASN A 278 -33.20 30.15 -45.64
N ASP A 279 -33.95 29.21 -45.06
CA ASP A 279 -34.97 28.40 -45.76
C ASP A 279 -34.47 27.76 -47.07
N GLY A 280 -33.23 27.25 -47.05
CA GLY A 280 -32.58 26.62 -48.21
C GLY A 280 -31.88 27.59 -49.17
N VAL A 281 -31.91 28.89 -48.91
CA VAL A 281 -31.20 29.91 -49.70
C VAL A 281 -29.86 30.24 -49.06
N LEU A 282 -28.77 30.08 -49.81
CA LEU A 282 -27.43 30.52 -49.41
C LEU A 282 -27.22 32.00 -49.77
N SER A 283 -26.78 32.81 -48.80
CA SER A 283 -26.43 34.22 -49.01
C SER A 283 -24.99 34.49 -48.59
N VAL A 284 -24.29 35.34 -49.34
CA VAL A 284 -22.89 35.71 -49.12
C VAL A 284 -22.78 37.23 -49.01
N SER A 285 -22.05 37.74 -48.01
CA SER A 285 -21.87 39.18 -47.77
C SER A 285 -20.50 39.47 -47.14
N THR A 286 -19.90 40.61 -47.46
CA THR A 286 -18.73 41.15 -46.76
C THR A 286 -19.11 42.02 -45.55
N ILE A 287 -20.39 42.40 -45.42
CA ILE A 287 -20.94 43.09 -44.26
C ILE A 287 -21.53 42.05 -43.30
N LYS A 288 -21.15 42.09 -42.01
CA LYS A 288 -21.66 41.18 -40.97
C LYS A 288 -23.20 41.20 -40.93
N PRO A 289 -23.88 40.10 -41.28
CA PRO A 289 -25.32 40.00 -41.14
C PRO A 289 -25.72 40.09 -39.66
N SER A 290 -26.85 40.74 -39.35
CA SER A 290 -27.35 40.85 -37.97
C SER A 290 -27.68 39.50 -37.33
N ILE A 291 -27.92 38.48 -38.14
CA ILE A 291 -28.16 37.10 -37.70
C ILE A 291 -26.90 36.38 -37.24
N CYS A 292 -25.70 36.87 -37.61
CA CYS A 292 -24.45 36.27 -37.18
C CYS A 292 -24.04 36.85 -35.83
N GLN A 293 -23.90 35.98 -34.82
CA GLN A 293 -23.44 36.36 -33.47
C GLN A 293 -21.98 36.83 -33.50
#